data_AF-A0AAV6JX02-F1
#
_entry.id   AF-A0AAV6JX02-F1
#
_cell.length_a   1.000
_cell.length_b   1.000
_cell.length_c   1.000
_cell.angle_alpha   90.00
_cell.angle_beta   90.00
_cell.angle_gamma   90.00
#
_symmetry.space_group_name_H-M   'P 1'
#
loop_
_entity.id
_entity.type
_entity.pdbx_description
1 polymer ?
#
loop_
_entity_poly.entity_id
_entity_poly.type
_entity_poly.pdbx_seq_one_letter_code
_entity_poly.pdbx_strand_id
1 'polypeptide(L)'
;MDPEDLHFDNERLNPNSDDDGQTPPPRSLGRESVGEAGSNIAAASTPIGVTVRSQSAQSAGTRRRSWVWVHSTIVKNYKNAEGIDLGPRAVCNYCPNTYTCSSNGGVGHIERHLQNKHKKFKHTVVGQDSGESGGIDTVGGMSNFVYSQSSMREGLARYVVAAEQPFTFGDDIRFEYFVKHYLQPLFSKVSRNTTRSDSLKAFIEVRKILISEIAALGSLVSFTSDMWSGRNNFGYISVTAHYIDSNWILNKKIIAFRLMEYPHNAMNIFQCIMGVFREFELVDKVFSITFDNHTANTSSIDLFKHNLTISHAGQFFHVRCVCHIINLVVSDGLKPIGPQIEKIRDAILYIATSPARQQEFEGLCVSYNVKPKKMKTDVKLVGIQHFLC
;
A
#
# COMPACT_ATOMS: atom_id res chain seq x y z
N MET A 1 0.62 28.86 28.10
CA MET A 1 1.34 29.46 26.98
C MET A 1 0.28 29.94 26.03
N ASP A 2 0.36 31.22 25.70
CA ASP A 2 -0.75 31.98 25.14
C ASP A 2 -0.79 31.90 23.60
N PRO A 3 -1.90 32.31 22.95
CA PRO A 3 -2.14 31.98 21.54
C PRO A 3 -1.43 32.87 20.51
N GLU A 4 -0.59 33.83 20.92
CA GLU A 4 -0.15 34.94 20.04
C GLU A 4 1.18 34.71 19.30
N ASP A 5 1.98 33.69 19.65
CA ASP A 5 3.31 33.41 19.06
C ASP A 5 3.28 32.77 17.65
N LEU A 6 2.24 33.02 16.83
CA LEU A 6 2.11 32.50 15.47
C LEU A 6 2.05 33.60 14.39
N HIS A 7 3.01 34.52 14.43
CA HIS A 7 3.33 35.35 13.28
C HIS A 7 4.00 34.52 12.17
N PHE A 8 3.33 34.41 11.02
CA PHE A 8 3.87 33.77 9.81
C PHE A 8 4.52 34.82 8.90
N ASP A 9 5.85 34.90 8.91
CA ASP A 9 6.59 35.60 7.86
C ASP A 9 6.51 34.84 6.54
N ASN A 10 6.26 35.57 5.45
CA ASN A 10 5.91 35.02 4.14
C ASN A 10 6.83 35.57 3.03
N GLU A 11 8.15 35.37 3.20
CA GLU A 11 9.18 35.88 2.29
C GLU A 11 9.63 34.85 1.25
N ARG A 12 9.22 35.12 0.00
CA ARG A 12 10.06 35.07 -1.22
C ARG A 12 10.94 33.83 -1.43
N LEU A 13 10.37 32.82 -2.09
CA LEU A 13 11.15 31.88 -2.89
C LEU A 13 11.80 32.61 -4.08
N ASN A 14 13.12 32.76 -4.07
CA ASN A 14 13.91 33.20 -5.22
C ASN A 14 14.75 32.03 -5.76
N PRO A 15 14.49 31.53 -6.98
CA PRO A 15 15.23 30.38 -7.53
C PRO A 15 16.45 30.85 -8.34
N ASN A 16 17.65 30.69 -7.79
CA ASN A 16 18.91 30.54 -8.54
C ASN A 16 20.08 30.24 -7.59
N SER A 17 20.66 29.04 -7.71
CA SER A 17 21.99 28.68 -7.20
C SER A 17 22.42 27.37 -7.85
N ASP A 18 23.22 27.46 -8.91
CA ASP A 18 23.86 26.31 -9.54
C ASP A 18 24.98 25.74 -8.63
N ASP A 19 25.23 24.43 -8.71
CA ASP A 19 26.37 23.77 -8.04
C ASP A 19 26.86 22.57 -8.87
N ASP A 20 28.12 22.62 -9.31
CA ASP A 20 28.76 21.62 -10.18
C ASP A 20 29.49 20.55 -9.35
N GLY A 21 28.85 19.38 -9.15
CA GLY A 21 29.27 18.35 -8.18
C GLY A 21 29.70 17.00 -8.79
N GLN A 22 30.91 16.96 -9.36
CA GLN A 22 31.59 15.82 -10.01
C GLN A 22 31.30 14.37 -9.52
N THR A 23 31.13 13.44 -10.48
CA THR A 23 31.01 11.99 -10.25
C THR A 23 32.34 11.26 -10.02
N PRO A 24 32.47 10.38 -9.00
CA PRO A 24 33.56 9.40 -8.89
C PRO A 24 33.23 8.06 -9.60
N PRO A 25 34.23 7.30 -10.07
CA PRO A 25 34.03 6.06 -10.84
C PRO A 25 33.90 4.78 -9.97
N PRO A 26 33.22 3.73 -10.45
CA PRO A 26 33.15 2.43 -9.77
C PRO A 26 34.46 1.61 -9.95
N ARG A 27 34.85 0.86 -8.91
CA ARG A 27 35.93 -0.14 -8.95
C ARG A 27 35.39 -1.56 -9.05
N SER A 28 36.18 -2.47 -9.62
CA SER A 28 35.84 -3.87 -9.90
C SER A 28 36.38 -4.87 -8.86
N LEU A 29 35.51 -5.82 -8.46
CA LEU A 29 35.75 -7.15 -7.85
C LEU A 29 34.47 -7.98 -8.12
N GLY A 30 34.38 -9.31 -8.01
CA GLY A 30 35.30 -10.39 -7.60
C GLY A 30 34.53 -11.75 -7.57
N ARG A 31 35.20 -12.90 -7.41
CA ARG A 31 34.71 -14.27 -7.76
C ARG A 31 35.18 -15.30 -6.67
N GLU A 32 34.61 -16.48 -6.34
CA GLU A 32 33.56 -17.40 -6.88
C GLU A 32 32.80 -18.16 -5.75
N SER A 33 31.78 -18.98 -6.13
CA SER A 33 31.25 -20.19 -5.42
C SER A 33 30.51 -19.99 -4.07
N VAL A 34 29.32 -20.57 -3.78
CA VAL A 34 28.74 -21.95 -3.89
C VAL A 34 29.11 -22.87 -2.71
N GLY A 35 28.09 -23.45 -2.05
CA GLY A 35 28.21 -24.53 -1.07
C GLY A 35 26.88 -24.92 -0.41
N GLU A 36 26.40 -26.16 -0.62
CA GLU A 36 25.20 -26.72 0.01
C GLU A 36 25.54 -27.65 1.19
N ALA A 37 24.64 -27.76 2.17
CA ALA A 37 24.37 -29.00 2.92
C ALA A 37 23.09 -28.86 3.78
N GLY A 38 22.36 -29.95 4.01
CA GLY A 38 21.23 -30.01 4.93
C GLY A 38 21.01 -31.42 5.48
N SER A 39 20.20 -31.59 6.53
CA SER A 39 19.71 -32.90 6.99
C SER A 39 18.50 -32.79 7.95
N ASN A 40 17.65 -33.82 7.95
CA ASN A 40 16.43 -33.94 8.78
C ASN A 40 16.56 -35.13 9.76
N ILE A 41 16.01 -35.02 10.98
CA ILE A 41 15.57 -36.16 11.83
C ILE A 41 14.25 -35.77 12.53
N ALA A 42 13.38 -36.73 12.85
CA ALA A 42 12.00 -36.53 13.33
C ALA A 42 11.59 -37.45 14.52
N ALA A 43 10.31 -37.37 14.94
CA ALA A 43 9.56 -38.28 15.84
C ALA A 43 9.86 -38.23 17.38
N ALA A 44 8.95 -38.57 18.32
CA ALA A 44 7.47 -38.67 18.32
C ALA A 44 6.86 -38.87 19.75
N SER A 45 5.50 -38.80 19.84
CA SER A 45 4.58 -39.53 20.78
C SER A 45 4.38 -39.12 22.28
N THR A 46 3.30 -39.66 22.88
CA THR A 46 2.56 -39.22 24.11
C THR A 46 2.31 -40.45 25.06
N PRO A 47 1.23 -40.72 25.86
CA PRO A 47 -0.03 -40.02 26.28
C PRO A 47 -0.40 -40.15 27.82
N ILE A 48 -1.70 -39.98 28.17
CA ILE A 48 -2.42 -40.33 29.44
C ILE A 48 -2.17 -39.44 30.70
N GLY A 49 -3.15 -39.07 31.55
CA GLY A 49 -4.63 -39.15 31.49
C GLY A 49 -5.34 -39.60 32.79
N VAL A 50 -5.87 -38.67 33.61
CA VAL A 50 -6.69 -38.96 34.83
C VAL A 50 -7.79 -37.90 35.00
N THR A 51 -8.99 -38.29 35.50
CA THR A 51 -10.22 -37.47 35.53
C THR A 51 -10.73 -37.24 36.96
N VAL A 52 -11.21 -36.03 37.28
CA VAL A 52 -11.97 -35.73 38.53
C VAL A 52 -13.12 -34.76 38.23
N ARG A 53 -14.29 -34.96 38.86
CA ARG A 53 -15.49 -34.11 38.74
C ARG A 53 -15.35 -32.77 39.48
N SER A 54 -15.97 -31.73 38.95
CA SER A 54 -16.14 -30.44 39.63
C SER A 54 -17.42 -30.40 40.48
N GLN A 55 -17.31 -29.80 41.67
CA GLN A 55 -18.43 -29.19 42.39
C GLN A 55 -17.92 -27.89 43.04
N SER A 56 -18.72 -26.83 42.96
CA SER A 56 -18.32 -25.46 43.31
C SER A 56 -19.04 -24.95 44.57
N ALA A 57 -18.27 -24.56 45.58
CA ALA A 57 -18.76 -23.79 46.73
C ALA A 57 -17.68 -22.79 47.16
N GLN A 58 -18.01 -21.50 47.17
CA GLN A 58 -17.10 -20.44 47.62
C GLN A 58 -17.44 -20.03 49.06
N SER A 59 -16.45 -20.04 49.95
CA SER A 59 -16.55 -19.44 51.30
C SER A 59 -15.57 -18.27 51.39
N ALA A 60 -16.03 -17.10 51.86
CA ALA A 60 -15.20 -15.91 51.97
C ALA A 60 -13.92 -16.14 52.80
N GLY A 61 -12.82 -15.53 52.39
CA GLY A 61 -11.51 -15.60 53.03
C GLY A 61 -10.53 -14.60 52.40
N THR A 62 -9.44 -14.29 53.08
CA THR A 62 -8.48 -13.26 52.66
C THR A 62 -7.94 -13.51 51.24
N ARG A 63 -8.11 -12.50 50.37
CA ARG A 63 -7.83 -12.60 48.93
C ARG A 63 -6.34 -12.86 48.68
N ARG A 64 -5.98 -14.12 48.40
CA ARG A 64 -4.59 -14.55 48.16
C ARG A 64 -4.06 -13.86 46.89
N ARG A 65 -2.93 -13.16 47.00
CA ARG A 65 -2.48 -12.16 46.00
C ARG A 65 -1.70 -12.71 44.79
N SER A 66 -1.15 -13.93 44.87
CA SER A 66 -0.33 -14.50 43.79
C SER A 66 -1.18 -15.06 42.65
N TRP A 67 -0.72 -14.85 41.41
CA TRP A 67 -1.37 -15.30 40.18
C TRP A 67 -1.66 -16.82 40.14
N VAL A 68 -0.85 -17.65 40.82
CA VAL A 68 -1.00 -19.12 40.84
C VAL A 68 -2.35 -19.60 41.37
N TRP A 69 -3.06 -18.77 42.16
CA TRP A 69 -4.37 -19.08 42.71
C TRP A 69 -5.51 -19.00 41.69
N VAL A 70 -5.28 -18.39 40.52
CA VAL A 70 -6.18 -18.50 39.35
C VAL A 70 -6.11 -19.90 38.72
N HIS A 71 -4.98 -20.59 38.92
CA HIS A 71 -4.62 -21.85 38.29
C HIS A 71 -4.69 -23.07 39.23
N SER A 72 -5.07 -22.86 40.50
CA SER A 72 -5.04 -23.90 41.54
C SER A 72 -6.27 -23.83 42.46
N THR A 73 -6.99 -24.94 42.62
CA THR A 73 -8.14 -25.06 43.53
C THR A 73 -7.68 -25.51 44.92
N ILE A 74 -8.17 -24.86 45.98
CA ILE A 74 -7.82 -25.21 47.36
C ILE A 74 -8.84 -26.19 47.94
N VAL A 75 -8.39 -27.40 48.29
CA VAL A 75 -9.15 -28.40 49.03
C VAL A 75 -8.74 -28.31 50.50
N LYS A 76 -9.66 -27.97 51.41
CA LYS A 76 -9.35 -27.72 52.83
C LYS A 76 -8.99 -29.00 53.61
N ASN A 77 -9.63 -30.12 53.28
CA ASN A 77 -9.55 -31.40 53.98
C ASN A 77 -9.09 -32.48 52.99
N TYR A 78 -7.84 -32.39 52.51
CA TYR A 78 -7.36 -33.24 51.42
C TYR A 78 -6.86 -34.59 51.97
N LYS A 79 -7.58 -35.67 51.72
CA LYS A 79 -7.19 -37.02 52.19
C LYS A 79 -6.23 -37.72 51.24
N ASN A 80 -5.29 -38.50 51.79
CA ASN A 80 -4.48 -39.44 51.01
C ASN A 80 -5.27 -40.74 50.69
N ALA A 81 -4.64 -41.66 49.96
CA ALA A 81 -5.25 -42.95 49.58
C ALA A 81 -5.60 -43.86 50.78
N GLU A 82 -5.00 -43.62 51.95
CA GLU A 82 -5.24 -44.33 53.21
C GLU A 82 -6.31 -43.64 54.08
N GLY A 83 -6.90 -42.54 53.60
CA GLY A 83 -7.96 -41.78 54.29
C GLY A 83 -7.49 -40.75 55.32
N ILE A 84 -6.16 -40.59 55.48
CA ILE A 84 -5.51 -39.64 56.41
C ILE A 84 -5.63 -38.22 55.86
N ASP A 85 -6.05 -37.26 56.70
CA ASP A 85 -6.21 -35.85 56.28
C ASP A 85 -4.86 -35.11 56.19
N LEU A 86 -4.48 -34.78 54.96
CA LEU A 86 -3.31 -34.01 54.51
C LEU A 86 -3.29 -32.52 54.89
N GLY A 87 -4.39 -32.03 55.48
CA GLY A 87 -4.67 -30.60 55.67
C GLY A 87 -4.98 -29.87 54.34
N PRO A 88 -4.94 -28.53 54.34
CA PRO A 88 -5.27 -27.74 53.14
C PRO A 88 -4.22 -27.90 52.03
N ARG A 89 -4.66 -28.38 50.86
CA ARG A 89 -3.82 -28.58 49.67
C ARG A 89 -4.33 -27.77 48.48
N ALA A 90 -3.39 -27.32 47.66
CA ALA A 90 -3.63 -26.69 46.37
C ALA A 90 -3.51 -27.74 45.27
N VAL A 91 -4.61 -28.05 44.61
CA VAL A 91 -4.69 -28.96 43.46
C VAL A 91 -4.53 -28.14 42.18
N CYS A 92 -3.69 -28.57 41.25
CA CYS A 92 -3.58 -27.90 39.95
C CYS A 92 -4.87 -28.07 39.15
N ASN A 93 -5.39 -27.00 38.53
CA ASN A 93 -6.62 -27.07 37.73
C ASN A 93 -6.43 -27.80 36.39
N TYR A 94 -5.22 -28.29 36.08
CA TYR A 94 -4.84 -28.82 34.76
C TYR A 94 -4.09 -30.17 34.80
N CYS A 95 -3.79 -30.71 35.99
CA CYS A 95 -3.28 -32.08 36.15
C CYS A 95 -3.48 -32.58 37.60
N PRO A 96 -3.28 -33.89 37.89
CA PRO A 96 -3.50 -34.46 39.23
C PRO A 96 -2.54 -34.00 40.34
N ASN A 97 -1.61 -33.07 40.07
CA ASN A 97 -0.61 -32.68 41.05
C ASN A 97 -1.20 -31.85 42.19
N THR A 98 -0.79 -32.15 43.42
CA THR A 98 -1.25 -31.46 44.64
C THR A 98 -0.08 -30.96 45.47
N TYR A 99 -0.27 -29.79 46.09
CA TYR A 99 0.78 -29.02 46.75
C TYR A 99 0.35 -28.54 48.14
N THR A 100 1.29 -28.36 49.05
CA THR A 100 1.04 -27.73 50.36
C THR A 100 0.69 -26.24 50.19
N CYS A 101 -0.30 -25.75 50.95
CA CYS A 101 -0.68 -24.33 50.93
C CYS A 101 -1.11 -23.78 52.30
N SER A 102 -0.22 -23.91 53.29
CA SER A 102 -0.32 -23.23 54.58
C SER A 102 -0.23 -21.70 54.43
N SER A 103 -0.66 -20.95 55.44
CA SER A 103 -0.63 -19.47 55.46
C SER A 103 0.78 -18.89 55.37
N ASN A 104 1.78 -19.64 55.87
CA ASN A 104 3.17 -19.19 55.99
C ASN A 104 4.08 -19.82 54.91
N GLY A 105 3.51 -20.59 53.98
CA GLY A 105 4.25 -21.24 52.90
C GLY A 105 4.36 -20.34 51.66
N GLY A 106 5.56 -20.21 51.11
CA GLY A 106 5.77 -19.60 49.80
C GLY A 106 5.10 -20.42 48.68
N VAL A 107 4.84 -19.79 47.53
CA VAL A 107 4.10 -20.43 46.41
C VAL A 107 4.99 -20.92 45.26
N GLY A 108 6.31 -20.74 45.36
CA GLY A 108 7.26 -21.00 44.27
C GLY A 108 7.26 -22.44 43.75
N HIS A 109 6.85 -23.43 44.55
CA HIS A 109 6.69 -24.82 44.08
C HIS A 109 5.47 -25.01 43.17
N ILE A 110 4.38 -24.27 43.40
CA ILE A 110 3.18 -24.26 42.54
C ILE A 110 3.50 -23.52 41.24
N GLU A 111 4.16 -22.37 41.35
CA GLU A 111 4.62 -21.56 40.21
C GLU A 111 5.57 -22.33 39.28
N ARG A 112 6.63 -22.93 39.83
CA ARG A 112 7.57 -23.77 39.08
C ARG A 112 6.89 -24.99 38.45
N HIS A 113 5.86 -25.54 39.09
CA HIS A 113 5.04 -26.59 38.48
C HIS A 113 4.27 -26.08 37.25
N LEU A 114 3.55 -24.97 37.38
CA LEU A 114 2.79 -24.36 36.27
C LEU A 114 3.72 -24.02 35.09
N GLN A 115 4.85 -23.37 35.36
CA GLN A 115 5.84 -23.02 34.34
C GLN A 115 6.42 -24.26 33.63
N ASN A 116 6.74 -25.35 34.36
CA ASN A 116 7.40 -26.52 33.77
C ASN A 116 6.45 -27.51 33.10
N LYS A 117 5.26 -27.77 33.67
CA LYS A 117 4.28 -28.76 33.17
C LYS A 117 3.14 -28.13 32.38
N HIS A 118 2.88 -26.84 32.54
CA HIS A 118 1.79 -26.11 31.88
C HIS A 118 2.31 -24.81 31.23
N LYS A 119 3.41 -24.93 30.47
CA LYS A 119 4.26 -23.87 29.85
C LYS A 119 3.56 -22.64 29.23
N LYS A 120 2.26 -22.71 28.94
CA LYS A 120 1.40 -21.58 28.55
C LYS A 120 1.15 -20.56 29.68
N PHE A 121 1.50 -20.90 30.92
CA PHE A 121 1.29 -20.06 32.10
C PHE A 121 2.63 -19.54 32.63
N LYS A 122 2.82 -18.21 32.59
CA LYS A 122 4.03 -17.51 33.06
C LYS A 122 3.64 -16.28 33.91
N HIS A 123 4.53 -15.91 34.82
CA HIS A 123 4.44 -14.69 35.60
C HIS A 123 5.23 -13.57 34.93
N THR A 124 4.59 -12.44 34.64
CA THR A 124 5.28 -11.28 34.05
C THR A 124 5.87 -10.41 35.15
N VAL A 125 7.17 -10.61 35.44
CA VAL A 125 7.96 -9.65 36.22
C VAL A 125 8.65 -8.70 35.24
N VAL A 126 8.46 -7.40 35.42
CA VAL A 126 9.13 -6.39 34.60
C VAL A 126 10.58 -6.28 35.02
N GLY A 127 11.50 -6.59 34.11
CA GLY A 127 12.93 -6.34 34.23
C GLY A 127 13.45 -5.74 32.93
N GLN A 128 14.39 -4.81 33.04
CA GLN A 128 15.10 -4.26 31.89
C GLN A 128 16.19 -5.25 31.48
N ASP A 129 16.36 -5.50 30.18
CA ASP A 129 17.69 -5.65 29.60
C ASP A 129 17.66 -5.45 28.07
N SER A 130 18.85 -5.31 27.48
CA SER A 130 19.04 -4.95 26.07
C SER A 130 19.28 -6.16 25.15
N GLY A 131 18.95 -6.00 23.86
CA GLY A 131 19.22 -7.00 22.82
C GLY A 131 18.45 -6.73 21.52
N GLU A 132 19.12 -6.83 20.39
CA GLU A 132 18.52 -6.67 19.06
C GLU A 132 17.86 -7.96 18.58
N SER A 133 16.67 -7.88 17.97
CA SER A 133 16.34 -8.53 16.69
C SER A 133 14.90 -8.22 16.26
N GLY A 134 14.69 -8.07 14.95
CA GLY A 134 13.36 -7.93 14.35
C GLY A 134 12.69 -9.29 14.11
N GLY A 135 11.36 -9.34 14.20
CA GLY A 135 10.57 -10.54 13.95
C GLY A 135 9.20 -10.47 14.59
N ILE A 136 8.23 -9.84 13.91
CA ILE A 136 6.83 -9.87 14.35
C ILE A 136 6.22 -11.19 13.91
N ASP A 137 6.22 -12.18 14.80
CA ASP A 137 5.30 -13.30 14.73
C ASP A 137 5.08 -13.92 16.13
N THR A 138 3.92 -13.66 16.74
CA THR A 138 3.24 -14.60 17.66
C THR A 138 1.88 -14.08 18.11
N VAL A 139 0.84 -14.89 17.89
CA VAL A 139 -0.50 -14.65 18.45
C VAL A 139 -0.46 -14.78 19.97
N GLY A 140 -0.75 -13.69 20.69
CA GLY A 140 -0.95 -13.68 22.14
C GLY A 140 0.17 -13.04 22.99
N GLY A 141 1.22 -12.50 22.38
CA GLY A 141 2.22 -11.69 23.09
C GLY A 141 1.82 -10.22 23.19
N MET A 142 1.97 -9.59 24.37
CA MET A 142 1.99 -8.13 24.46
C MET A 142 3.36 -7.62 23.98
N SER A 143 3.46 -7.28 22.70
CA SER A 143 4.59 -6.49 22.20
C SER A 143 4.49 -5.05 22.72
N ASN A 144 5.50 -4.60 23.46
CA ASN A 144 5.64 -3.17 23.76
C ASN A 144 5.86 -2.43 22.43
N PHE A 145 5.03 -1.43 22.13
CA PHE A 145 5.24 -0.60 20.94
C PHE A 145 6.50 0.24 21.11
N VAL A 146 7.51 -0.02 20.27
CA VAL A 146 8.74 0.79 20.18
C VAL A 146 8.62 1.68 18.95
N TYR A 147 8.73 3.00 19.14
CA TYR A 147 8.72 3.92 18.02
C TYR A 147 9.99 3.77 17.16
N SER A 148 9.80 3.73 15.84
CA SER A 148 10.88 3.63 14.86
C SER A 148 10.71 4.69 13.77
N GLN A 149 11.68 5.60 13.66
CA GLN A 149 11.67 6.66 12.64
C GLN A 149 11.78 6.10 11.21
N SER A 150 12.42 4.94 11.01
CA SER A 150 12.49 4.28 9.69
C SER A 150 11.17 3.64 9.30
N SER A 151 10.52 2.92 10.24
CA SER A 151 9.20 2.31 10.01
C SER A 151 8.12 3.37 9.81
N MET A 152 8.19 4.49 10.56
CA MET A 152 7.32 5.64 10.33
C MET A 152 7.54 6.24 8.93
N ARG A 153 8.80 6.46 8.51
CA ARG A 153 9.13 6.98 7.16
C ARG A 153 8.59 6.10 6.05
N GLU A 154 8.65 4.77 6.19
CA GLU A 154 8.07 3.86 5.21
C GLU A 154 6.55 4.01 5.14
N GLY A 155 5.87 4.03 6.30
CA GLY A 155 4.42 4.27 6.38
C GLY A 155 4.01 5.63 5.80
N LEU A 156 4.80 6.68 6.06
CA LEU A 156 4.58 8.02 5.53
C LEU A 156 4.78 8.08 4.01
N ALA A 157 5.80 7.42 3.46
CA ALA A 157 6.00 7.34 2.01
C ALA A 157 4.84 6.60 1.32
N ARG A 158 4.40 5.47 1.89
CA ARG A 158 3.21 4.72 1.42
C ARG A 158 1.95 5.58 1.48
N TYR A 159 1.72 6.31 2.58
CA TYR A 159 0.59 7.24 2.74
C TYR A 159 0.63 8.38 1.72
N VAL A 160 1.78 9.05 1.56
CA VAL A 160 1.93 10.20 0.65
C VAL A 160 1.64 9.81 -0.80
N VAL A 161 2.06 8.61 -1.23
CA VAL A 161 1.70 8.07 -2.56
C VAL A 161 0.22 7.69 -2.63
N ALA A 162 -0.31 6.95 -1.66
CA ALA A 162 -1.67 6.43 -1.70
C ALA A 162 -2.78 7.49 -1.51
N ALA A 163 -2.46 8.61 -0.86
CA ALA A 163 -3.36 9.75 -0.64
C ALA A 163 -3.03 10.96 -1.55
N GLU A 164 -2.23 10.74 -2.61
CA GLU A 164 -1.83 11.75 -3.62
C GLU A 164 -1.29 13.07 -3.02
N GLN A 165 -0.60 12.98 -1.88
CA GLN A 165 -0.09 14.15 -1.17
C GLN A 165 1.20 14.68 -1.81
N PRO A 166 1.48 16.00 -1.71
CA PRO A 166 2.77 16.52 -2.14
C PRO A 166 3.90 15.97 -1.25
N PHE A 167 5.08 15.70 -1.82
CA PHE A 167 6.22 15.18 -1.04
C PHE A 167 6.67 16.09 0.12
N THR A 168 6.26 17.36 0.13
CA THR A 168 6.45 18.32 1.25
C THR A 168 5.55 18.05 2.46
N PHE A 169 4.54 17.17 2.37
CA PHE A 169 3.60 16.86 3.46
C PHE A 169 4.33 16.42 4.75
N GLY A 170 5.37 15.59 4.61
CA GLY A 170 6.20 15.15 5.74
C GLY A 170 7.04 16.25 6.39
N ASP A 171 7.17 17.41 5.75
CA ASP A 171 8.05 18.54 6.14
C ASP A 171 7.26 19.70 6.79
N ASP A 172 5.92 19.62 6.77
CA ASP A 172 5.02 20.64 7.31
C ASP A 172 5.12 20.70 8.84
N ILE A 173 5.57 21.84 9.35
CA ILE A 173 5.74 22.09 10.79
C ILE A 173 4.43 21.95 11.58
N ARG A 174 3.28 22.19 10.96
CA ARG A 174 1.95 22.05 11.58
C ARG A 174 1.56 20.58 11.72
N PHE A 175 1.92 19.75 10.74
CA PHE A 175 1.77 18.30 10.82
C PHE A 175 2.73 17.72 11.87
N GLU A 176 3.99 18.16 11.90
CA GLU A 176 4.94 17.76 12.95
C GLU A 176 4.46 18.13 14.35
N TYR A 177 3.97 19.35 14.55
CA TYR A 177 3.38 19.81 15.81
C TYR A 177 2.19 18.92 16.22
N PHE A 178 1.25 18.69 15.30
CA PHE A 178 0.09 17.83 15.55
C PHE A 178 0.50 16.40 15.95
N VAL A 179 1.42 15.78 15.22
CA VAL A 179 1.88 14.43 15.55
C VAL A 179 2.62 14.41 16.89
N LYS A 180 3.59 15.31 17.13
CA LYS A 180 4.37 15.34 18.38
C LYS A 180 3.51 15.56 19.63
N HIS A 181 2.58 16.50 19.58
CA HIS A 181 1.81 16.90 20.77
C HIS A 181 0.58 16.04 21.05
N TYR A 182 0.01 15.36 20.04
CA TYR A 182 -1.26 14.64 20.19
C TYR A 182 -1.21 13.14 19.84
N LEU A 183 -0.14 12.64 19.20
CA LEU A 183 -0.07 11.24 18.72
C LEU A 183 1.21 10.50 19.14
N GLN A 184 2.39 11.06 18.87
CA GLN A 184 3.69 10.40 19.04
C GLN A 184 4.82 11.43 19.29
N PRO A 185 5.21 11.69 20.55
CA PRO A 185 6.23 12.67 20.89
C PRO A 185 7.63 12.42 20.30
N LEU A 186 7.97 11.18 19.95
CA LEU A 186 9.26 10.82 19.34
C LEU A 186 9.28 10.96 17.81
N PHE A 187 8.18 11.39 17.19
CA PHE A 187 8.16 11.74 15.77
C PHE A 187 9.17 12.85 15.46
N SER A 188 9.78 12.81 14.28
CA SER A 188 10.45 13.97 13.69
C SER A 188 10.12 14.08 12.21
N LYS A 189 10.01 15.31 11.70
CA LYS A 189 9.59 15.57 10.32
C LYS A 189 10.55 15.00 9.27
N VAL A 190 10.02 14.79 8.07
CA VAL A 190 10.67 14.07 6.97
C VAL A 190 10.73 14.98 5.76
N SER A 191 11.95 15.39 5.39
CA SER A 191 12.14 16.38 4.32
C SER A 191 11.53 15.95 2.98
N ARG A 192 11.15 16.92 2.14
CA ARG A 192 10.70 16.67 0.75
C ARG A 192 11.56 15.66 -0.01
N ASN A 193 12.89 15.78 0.12
CA ASN A 193 13.85 14.91 -0.57
C ASN A 193 13.88 13.50 0.02
N THR A 194 13.75 13.38 1.35
CA THR A 194 13.64 12.09 2.05
C THR A 194 12.36 11.36 1.67
N THR A 195 11.20 12.04 1.72
CA THR A 195 9.90 11.49 1.32
C THR A 195 9.89 11.02 -0.13
N ARG A 196 10.48 11.79 -1.06
CA ARG A 196 10.68 11.37 -2.46
C ARG A 196 11.57 10.13 -2.58
N SER A 197 12.71 10.10 -1.87
CA SER A 197 13.65 8.97 -1.89
C SER A 197 13.01 7.68 -1.37
N ASP A 198 12.26 7.75 -0.27
CA ASP A 198 11.62 6.59 0.34
C ASP A 198 10.41 6.11 -0.49
N SER A 199 9.67 7.03 -1.13
CA SER A 199 8.63 6.68 -2.11
C SER A 199 9.20 5.93 -3.33
N LEU A 200 10.37 6.35 -3.82
CA LEU A 200 11.05 5.65 -4.93
C LEU A 200 11.56 4.27 -4.54
N LYS A 201 12.04 4.08 -3.30
CA LYS A 201 12.40 2.74 -2.77
C LYS A 201 11.17 1.83 -2.70
N ALA A 202 10.06 2.33 -2.16
CA ALA A 202 8.81 1.58 -2.10
C ALA A 202 8.33 1.17 -3.51
N PHE A 203 8.43 2.06 -4.50
CA PHE A 203 8.16 1.73 -5.90
C PHE A 203 9.09 0.63 -6.45
N ILE A 204 10.40 0.70 -6.18
CA ILE A 204 11.37 -0.31 -6.64
C ILE A 204 11.05 -1.69 -6.07
N GLU A 205 10.73 -1.81 -4.78
CA GLU A 205 10.38 -3.10 -4.19
C GLU A 205 9.03 -3.63 -4.70
N VAL A 206 8.01 -2.77 -4.85
CA VAL A 206 6.72 -3.17 -5.45
C VAL A 206 6.89 -3.56 -6.93
N ARG A 207 7.78 -2.92 -7.68
CA ARG A 207 8.13 -3.32 -9.07
C ARG A 207 8.74 -4.72 -9.12
N LYS A 208 9.68 -5.07 -8.24
CA LYS A 208 10.25 -6.44 -8.17
C LYS A 208 9.18 -7.50 -7.89
N ILE A 209 8.28 -7.21 -6.94
CA ILE A 209 7.15 -8.09 -6.60
C ILE A 209 6.25 -8.27 -7.83
N LEU A 210 5.87 -7.20 -8.51
CA LEU A 210 5.00 -7.25 -9.70
C LEU A 210 5.64 -8.00 -10.88
N ILE A 211 6.95 -7.84 -11.10
CA ILE A 211 7.69 -8.61 -12.11
C ILE A 211 7.64 -10.11 -11.78
N SER A 212 7.86 -10.47 -10.51
CA SER A 212 7.81 -11.85 -10.04
C SER A 212 6.39 -12.46 -10.13
N GLU A 213 5.37 -11.67 -9.80
CA GLU A 213 3.95 -12.01 -9.92
C GLU A 213 3.58 -12.34 -11.37
N ILE A 214 3.95 -11.46 -12.32
CA ILE A 214 3.66 -11.65 -13.75
C ILE A 214 4.51 -12.77 -14.36
N ALA A 215 5.77 -12.92 -13.94
CA ALA A 215 6.63 -14.03 -14.36
C ALA A 215 6.01 -15.39 -14.03
N ALA A 216 5.42 -15.52 -12.83
CA ALA A 216 4.76 -16.74 -12.35
C ALA A 216 3.42 -17.07 -13.05
N LEU A 217 2.81 -16.15 -13.81
CA LEU A 217 1.58 -16.43 -14.55
C LEU A 217 1.82 -17.48 -15.65
N GLY A 218 0.99 -18.52 -15.69
CA GLY A 218 0.91 -19.45 -16.82
C GLY A 218 0.26 -18.84 -18.08
N SER A 219 -0.32 -17.64 -17.96
CA SER A 219 -0.91 -16.87 -19.05
C SER A 219 0.02 -15.78 -19.58
N LEU A 220 -0.31 -15.26 -20.76
CA LEU A 220 0.23 -14.01 -21.28
C LEU A 220 -0.58 -12.81 -20.73
N VAL A 221 -0.07 -11.61 -20.95
CA VAL A 221 -0.57 -10.32 -20.43
C VAL A 221 -1.04 -9.44 -21.59
N SER A 222 -2.21 -8.82 -21.44
CA SER A 222 -2.71 -7.80 -22.36
C SER A 222 -2.29 -6.41 -21.88
N PHE A 223 -1.99 -5.50 -22.80
CA PHE A 223 -1.62 -4.13 -22.47
C PHE A 223 -2.61 -3.13 -23.07
N THR A 224 -2.91 -2.06 -22.34
CA THR A 224 -3.46 -0.83 -22.92
C THR A 224 -2.41 0.27 -22.85
N SER A 225 -2.38 1.13 -23.86
CA SER A 225 -1.56 2.34 -23.86
C SER A 225 -2.34 3.50 -24.47
N ASP A 226 -2.28 4.64 -23.77
CA ASP A 226 -2.90 5.90 -24.15
C ASP A 226 -1.82 6.99 -24.18
N MET A 227 -1.98 7.96 -25.09
CA MET A 227 -1.07 9.07 -25.29
C MET A 227 -1.85 10.37 -25.47
N TRP A 228 -1.55 11.36 -24.64
CA TRP A 228 -2.20 12.67 -24.66
C TRP A 228 -1.19 13.80 -24.45
N SER A 229 -1.52 15.01 -24.87
CA SER A 229 -0.76 16.21 -24.54
C SER A 229 -1.27 16.81 -23.22
N GLY A 230 -0.37 17.09 -22.28
CA GLY A 230 -0.70 17.85 -21.07
C GLY A 230 -0.96 19.33 -21.36
N ARG A 231 -1.51 20.06 -20.37
CA ARG A 231 -1.75 21.52 -20.44
C ARG A 231 -0.46 22.36 -20.60
N ASN A 232 0.69 21.72 -20.42
CA ASN A 232 2.04 22.23 -20.60
C ASN A 232 2.60 21.91 -22.00
N ASN A 233 1.77 21.41 -22.93
CA ASN A 233 2.11 20.96 -24.28
C ASN A 233 3.11 19.79 -24.36
N PHE A 234 3.46 19.15 -23.24
CA PHE A 234 4.27 17.93 -23.25
C PHE A 234 3.40 16.72 -23.58
N GLY A 235 3.91 15.82 -24.42
CA GLY A 235 3.31 14.52 -24.65
C GLY A 235 3.55 13.60 -23.46
N TYR A 236 2.52 12.87 -23.04
CA TYR A 236 2.63 11.81 -22.04
C TYR A 236 2.09 10.51 -22.62
N ILE A 237 2.72 9.40 -22.27
CA ILE A 237 2.27 8.06 -22.62
C ILE A 237 2.21 7.19 -21.36
N SER A 238 1.12 6.45 -21.21
CA SER A 238 0.97 5.45 -20.14
C SER A 238 0.93 4.04 -20.74
N VAL A 239 1.42 3.06 -19.98
CA VAL A 239 1.31 1.63 -20.29
C VAL A 239 0.73 0.93 -19.07
N THR A 240 -0.37 0.21 -19.29
CA THR A 240 -1.07 -0.56 -18.26
C THR A 240 -1.08 -2.03 -18.62
N ALA A 241 -0.64 -2.88 -17.69
CA ALA A 241 -0.73 -4.33 -17.78
C ALA A 241 -2.09 -4.81 -17.26
N HIS A 242 -2.69 -5.77 -17.96
CA HIS A 242 -3.96 -6.42 -17.63
C HIS A 242 -3.80 -7.93 -17.72
N TYR A 243 -4.09 -8.63 -16.63
CA TYR A 243 -3.99 -10.10 -16.55
C TYR A 243 -5.01 -10.66 -15.58
N ILE A 244 -5.28 -11.96 -15.69
CA ILE A 244 -6.12 -12.71 -14.74
C ILE A 244 -5.17 -13.55 -13.88
N ASP A 245 -5.30 -13.47 -12.56
CA ASP A 245 -4.48 -14.25 -11.63
C ASP A 245 -5.04 -15.67 -11.39
N SER A 246 -4.33 -16.47 -10.58
CA SER A 246 -4.72 -17.84 -10.22
C SER A 246 -6.04 -17.94 -9.44
N ASN A 247 -6.54 -16.83 -8.88
CA ASN A 247 -7.84 -16.74 -8.20
C ASN A 247 -8.96 -16.27 -9.14
N TRP A 248 -8.68 -16.17 -10.46
CA TRP A 248 -9.56 -15.62 -11.49
C TRP A 248 -9.89 -14.12 -11.31
N ILE A 249 -9.05 -13.37 -10.60
CA ILE A 249 -9.23 -11.93 -10.42
C ILE A 249 -8.53 -11.16 -11.55
N LEU A 250 -9.29 -10.29 -12.22
CA LEU A 250 -8.76 -9.35 -13.21
C LEU A 250 -7.92 -8.28 -12.50
N ASN A 251 -6.63 -8.30 -12.77
CA ASN A 251 -5.64 -7.36 -12.26
C ASN A 251 -5.31 -6.32 -13.34
N LYS A 252 -5.39 -5.04 -12.99
CA LYS A 252 -4.99 -3.89 -13.80
C LYS A 252 -3.90 -3.10 -13.08
N LYS A 253 -2.72 -2.95 -13.69
CA LYS A 253 -1.55 -2.30 -13.07
C LYS A 253 -0.93 -1.30 -14.04
N ILE A 254 -0.84 -0.02 -13.67
CA ILE A 254 -0.10 0.97 -14.47
C ILE A 254 1.40 0.70 -14.24
N ILE A 255 2.09 0.21 -15.27
CA ILE A 255 3.52 -0.12 -15.21
C ILE A 255 4.40 1.02 -15.73
N ALA A 256 3.84 1.92 -16.54
CA ALA A 256 4.54 3.13 -16.95
C ALA A 256 3.63 4.36 -17.06
N PHE A 257 4.22 5.50 -16.72
CA PHE A 257 3.76 6.84 -17.05
C PHE A 257 5.02 7.61 -17.43
N ARG A 258 5.15 8.02 -18.70
CA ARG A 258 6.37 8.62 -19.24
C ARG A 258 6.06 9.91 -19.97
N LEU A 259 6.97 10.88 -19.84
CA LEU A 259 7.11 11.96 -20.81
C LEU A 259 7.47 11.32 -22.16
N MET A 260 6.79 11.70 -23.23
CA MET A 260 7.23 11.43 -24.60
C MET A 260 7.61 12.74 -25.26
N GLU A 261 8.85 12.81 -25.73
CA GLU A 261 9.33 13.96 -26.51
C GLU A 261 8.81 13.88 -27.96
N TYR A 262 8.82 15.02 -28.65
CA TYR A 262 8.47 15.10 -30.07
C TYR A 262 9.64 14.60 -30.92
N PRO A 263 9.43 13.84 -32.02
CA PRO A 263 8.15 13.50 -32.65
C PRO A 263 7.43 12.30 -32.04
N HIS A 264 6.10 12.39 -31.95
CA HIS A 264 5.22 11.29 -31.51
C HIS A 264 4.95 10.29 -32.65
N ASN A 265 6.02 9.73 -33.23
CA ASN A 265 5.97 8.80 -34.35
C ASN A 265 5.96 7.33 -33.90
N ALA A 266 5.65 6.43 -34.82
CA ALA A 266 5.55 4.98 -34.57
C ALA A 266 6.81 4.36 -33.94
N MET A 267 8.01 4.82 -34.34
CA MET A 267 9.29 4.34 -33.81
C MET A 267 9.50 4.77 -32.36
N ASN A 268 9.20 6.03 -32.03
CA ASN A 268 9.35 6.55 -30.66
C ASN A 268 8.33 5.92 -29.70
N ILE A 269 7.09 5.70 -30.15
CA ILE A 269 6.05 4.93 -29.43
C ILE A 269 6.55 3.49 -29.16
N PHE A 270 7.02 2.81 -30.22
CA PHE A 270 7.57 1.46 -30.13
C PHE A 270 8.75 1.37 -29.16
N GLN A 271 9.76 2.23 -29.29
CA GLN A 271 10.94 2.24 -28.42
C GLN A 271 10.59 2.51 -26.96
N CYS A 272 9.68 3.45 -26.69
CA CYS A 272 9.27 3.80 -25.33
C CYS A 272 8.61 2.60 -24.61
N ILE A 273 7.63 1.96 -25.26
CA ILE A 273 6.89 0.82 -24.69
C ILE A 273 7.74 -0.45 -24.68
N MET A 274 8.56 -0.70 -25.70
CA MET A 274 9.52 -1.81 -25.71
C MET A 274 10.57 -1.65 -24.59
N GLY A 275 10.94 -0.41 -24.26
CA GLY A 275 11.72 -0.09 -23.06
C GLY A 275 11.00 -0.50 -21.77
N VAL A 276 9.70 -0.20 -21.64
CA VAL A 276 8.86 -0.67 -20.52
C VAL A 276 8.80 -2.20 -20.45
N PHE A 277 8.58 -2.89 -21.57
CA PHE A 277 8.53 -4.36 -21.59
C PHE A 277 9.86 -4.99 -21.18
N ARG A 278 11.00 -4.42 -21.58
CA ARG A 278 12.34 -4.87 -21.12
C ARG A 278 12.55 -4.59 -19.64
N GLU A 279 12.15 -3.41 -19.16
CA GLU A 279 12.30 -2.99 -17.77
C GLU A 279 11.47 -3.82 -16.77
N PHE A 280 10.35 -4.38 -17.21
CA PHE A 280 9.51 -5.27 -16.41
C PHE A 280 9.66 -6.75 -16.79
N GLU A 281 10.62 -7.11 -17.65
CA GLU A 281 10.90 -8.49 -18.08
C GLU A 281 9.69 -9.18 -18.76
N LEU A 282 8.84 -8.38 -19.44
CA LEU A 282 7.55 -8.80 -20.02
C LEU A 282 7.60 -9.09 -21.53
N VAL A 283 8.78 -9.06 -22.17
CA VAL A 283 8.94 -9.21 -23.63
C VAL A 283 8.27 -10.50 -24.13
N ASP A 284 8.51 -11.63 -23.46
CA ASP A 284 7.93 -12.94 -23.80
C ASP A 284 6.56 -13.20 -23.13
N LYS A 285 5.99 -12.20 -22.46
CA LYS A 285 4.66 -12.24 -21.81
C LYS A 285 3.57 -11.50 -22.59
N VAL A 286 3.86 -10.88 -23.74
CA VAL A 286 2.86 -10.05 -24.46
C VAL A 286 1.83 -10.90 -25.21
N PHE A 287 0.55 -10.78 -24.83
CA PHE A 287 -0.59 -11.31 -25.59
C PHE A 287 -1.06 -10.35 -26.68
N SER A 288 -1.33 -9.10 -26.27
CA SER A 288 -1.92 -8.07 -27.12
C SER A 288 -1.61 -6.67 -26.61
N ILE A 289 -1.70 -5.70 -27.52
CA ILE A 289 -1.58 -4.27 -27.24
C ILE A 289 -2.85 -3.58 -27.76
N THR A 290 -3.45 -2.78 -26.88
CA THR A 290 -4.63 -1.96 -27.17
C THR A 290 -4.20 -0.51 -27.27
N PHE A 291 -4.49 0.11 -28.42
CA PHE A 291 -4.25 1.53 -28.67
C PHE A 291 -5.53 2.25 -29.08
N ASP A 292 -5.49 3.57 -29.07
CA ASP A 292 -6.42 4.40 -29.84
C ASP A 292 -6.25 4.21 -31.36
N ASN A 293 -7.13 4.78 -32.18
CA ASN A 293 -7.09 4.59 -33.64
C ASN A 293 -6.14 5.58 -34.36
N HIS A 294 -5.18 6.20 -33.67
CA HIS A 294 -4.24 7.13 -34.29
C HIS A 294 -3.25 6.39 -35.21
N THR A 295 -2.87 7.02 -36.33
CA THR A 295 -2.01 6.41 -37.36
C THR A 295 -0.67 5.96 -36.80
N ALA A 296 -0.02 6.78 -35.96
CA ALA A 296 1.29 6.43 -35.38
C ALA A 296 1.22 5.21 -34.44
N ASN A 297 0.10 5.00 -33.76
CA ASN A 297 -0.15 3.81 -32.93
C ASN A 297 -0.42 2.57 -33.80
N THR A 298 -1.23 2.72 -34.86
CA THR A 298 -1.46 1.62 -35.82
C THR A 298 -0.17 1.19 -36.53
N SER A 299 0.74 2.12 -36.84
CA SER A 299 2.05 1.79 -37.44
C SER A 299 3.10 1.28 -36.45
N SER A 300 2.97 1.55 -35.14
CA SER A 300 3.91 0.99 -34.14
C SER A 300 3.65 -0.50 -33.90
N ILE A 301 2.40 -0.95 -34.05
CA ILE A 301 1.98 -2.36 -33.98
C ILE A 301 2.82 -3.27 -34.89
N ASP A 302 3.12 -2.85 -36.12
CA ASP A 302 3.92 -3.69 -37.03
C ASP A 302 5.40 -3.78 -36.59
N LEU A 303 5.95 -2.73 -35.97
CA LEU A 303 7.26 -2.81 -35.31
C LEU A 303 7.25 -3.80 -34.14
N PHE A 304 6.18 -3.82 -33.33
CA PHE A 304 6.03 -4.84 -32.29
C PHE A 304 5.91 -6.26 -32.86
N LYS A 305 5.15 -6.47 -33.93
CA LYS A 305 5.02 -7.79 -34.59
C LYS A 305 6.37 -8.33 -35.08
N HIS A 306 7.29 -7.46 -35.50
CA HIS A 306 8.64 -7.86 -35.93
C HIS A 306 9.63 -8.09 -34.76
N ASN A 307 9.27 -7.75 -33.52
CA ASN A 307 10.18 -7.76 -32.36
C ASN A 307 9.66 -8.55 -31.15
N LEU A 308 8.50 -9.22 -31.25
CA LEU A 308 7.88 -10.01 -30.17
C LEU A 308 7.43 -11.38 -30.66
N THR A 309 7.48 -12.37 -29.77
CA THR A 309 6.94 -13.72 -30.01
C THR A 309 5.41 -13.69 -29.93
N ILE A 310 4.73 -13.68 -31.07
CA ILE A 310 3.27 -13.47 -31.11
C ILE A 310 2.48 -14.78 -31.08
N SER A 311 1.53 -14.89 -30.14
CA SER A 311 0.55 -15.97 -30.12
C SER A 311 -0.50 -15.84 -31.24
N HIS A 312 -1.12 -16.97 -31.62
CA HIS A 312 -2.24 -17.03 -32.58
C HIS A 312 -1.98 -16.30 -33.91
N ALA A 313 -0.74 -16.36 -34.43
CA ALA A 313 -0.27 -15.64 -35.63
C ALA A 313 -0.58 -14.13 -35.62
N GLY A 314 -0.74 -13.53 -34.44
CA GLY A 314 -1.08 -12.12 -34.28
C GLY A 314 -2.55 -11.75 -34.49
N GLN A 315 -3.46 -12.71 -34.65
CA GLN A 315 -4.90 -12.45 -34.87
C GLN A 315 -5.53 -11.53 -33.81
N PHE A 316 -5.12 -11.69 -32.54
CA PHE A 316 -5.63 -10.92 -31.40
C PHE A 316 -4.63 -9.87 -30.87
N PHE A 317 -3.51 -9.66 -31.57
CA PHE A 317 -2.39 -8.88 -31.04
C PHE A 317 -2.66 -7.37 -30.99
N HIS A 318 -3.46 -6.83 -31.92
CA HIS A 318 -3.85 -5.42 -31.93
C HIS A 318 -5.34 -5.26 -31.69
N VAL A 319 -5.70 -4.60 -30.59
CA VAL A 319 -7.08 -4.20 -30.27
C VAL A 319 -7.19 -2.69 -30.42
N ARG A 320 -8.28 -2.21 -31.02
CA ARG A 320 -8.58 -0.78 -31.13
C ARG A 320 -9.50 -0.35 -29.99
N CYS A 321 -9.19 0.80 -29.37
CA CYS A 321 -9.97 1.41 -28.30
C CYS A 321 -11.42 1.65 -28.75
N VAL A 322 -12.37 0.95 -28.14
CA VAL A 322 -13.81 1.08 -28.43
C VAL A 322 -14.31 2.49 -28.10
N CYS A 323 -13.79 3.12 -27.03
CA CYS A 323 -14.12 4.50 -26.69
C CYS A 323 -13.67 5.49 -27.78
N HIS A 324 -12.53 5.24 -28.45
CA HIS A 324 -12.11 6.03 -29.61
C HIS A 324 -13.10 5.85 -30.77
N ILE A 325 -13.51 4.60 -31.07
CA ILE A 325 -14.46 4.30 -32.16
C ILE A 325 -15.81 4.98 -31.91
N ILE A 326 -16.34 4.92 -30.68
CA ILE A 326 -17.58 5.62 -30.30
C ILE A 326 -17.42 7.13 -30.46
N ASN A 327 -16.28 7.71 -30.03
CA ASN A 327 -16.01 9.14 -30.20
C ASN A 327 -15.96 9.55 -31.68
N LEU A 328 -15.42 8.73 -32.58
CA LEU A 328 -15.46 8.97 -34.03
C LEU A 328 -16.90 8.93 -34.58
N VAL A 329 -17.70 7.94 -34.19
CA VAL A 329 -19.11 7.83 -34.61
C VAL A 329 -19.94 9.03 -34.15
N VAL A 330 -19.77 9.45 -32.89
CA VAL A 330 -20.44 10.66 -32.36
C VAL A 330 -19.94 11.91 -33.08
N SER A 331 -18.64 12.05 -33.31
CA SER A 331 -18.06 13.20 -34.02
C SER A 331 -18.56 13.28 -35.47
N ASP A 332 -18.76 12.15 -36.14
CA ASP A 332 -19.32 12.09 -37.49
C ASP A 332 -20.81 12.47 -37.52
N GLY A 333 -21.61 11.88 -36.63
CA GLY A 333 -23.04 12.17 -36.49
C GLY A 333 -23.36 13.62 -36.08
N LEU A 334 -22.41 14.33 -35.44
CA LEU A 334 -22.55 15.75 -35.10
C LEU A 334 -22.17 16.71 -36.24
N LYS A 335 -21.50 16.25 -37.30
CA LYS A 335 -21.09 17.12 -38.44
C LYS A 335 -22.24 17.95 -39.04
N PRO A 336 -23.45 17.41 -39.28
CA PRO A 336 -24.54 18.18 -39.89
C PRO A 336 -25.05 19.37 -39.04
N ILE A 337 -24.79 19.35 -37.72
CA ILE A 337 -25.17 20.42 -36.79
C ILE A 337 -23.97 21.21 -36.23
N GLY A 338 -22.77 20.99 -36.77
CA GLY A 338 -21.55 21.72 -36.40
C GLY A 338 -21.71 23.25 -36.43
N PRO A 339 -22.27 23.87 -37.49
CA PRO A 339 -22.48 25.32 -37.56
C PRO A 339 -23.41 25.89 -36.47
N GLN A 340 -24.28 25.08 -35.90
CA GLN A 340 -25.16 25.42 -34.78
C GLN A 340 -24.41 25.27 -33.45
N ILE A 341 -23.58 24.23 -33.32
CA ILE A 341 -22.71 24.01 -32.15
C ILE A 341 -21.70 25.15 -32.02
N GLU A 342 -21.05 25.60 -33.10
CA GLU A 342 -20.10 26.73 -33.03
C GLU A 342 -20.78 28.02 -32.56
N LYS A 343 -21.97 28.35 -33.06
CA LYS A 343 -22.74 29.53 -32.58
C LYS A 343 -23.04 29.47 -31.07
N ILE A 344 -23.26 28.27 -30.53
CA ILE A 344 -23.46 28.06 -29.08
C ILE A 344 -22.12 28.19 -28.33
N ARG A 345 -21.02 27.66 -28.88
CA ARG A 345 -19.66 27.82 -28.34
C ARG A 345 -19.26 29.29 -28.27
N ASP A 346 -19.47 30.05 -29.35
CA ASP A 346 -19.19 31.49 -29.43
C ASP A 346 -20.00 32.30 -28.41
N ALA A 347 -21.30 32.00 -28.27
CA ALA A 347 -22.15 32.66 -27.28
C ALA A 347 -21.70 32.37 -25.83
N ILE A 348 -21.38 31.11 -25.51
CA ILE A 348 -20.86 30.72 -24.20
C ILE A 348 -19.50 31.38 -23.94
N LEU A 349 -18.61 31.43 -24.94
CA LEU A 349 -17.30 32.08 -24.83
C LEU A 349 -17.45 33.59 -24.60
N TYR A 350 -18.34 34.25 -25.36
CA TYR A 350 -18.64 35.67 -25.20
C TYR A 350 -19.06 36.00 -23.76
N ILE A 351 -20.01 35.24 -23.21
CA ILE A 351 -20.51 35.39 -21.83
C ILE A 351 -19.38 35.12 -20.82
N ALA A 352 -18.63 34.03 -21.01
CA ALA A 352 -17.55 33.63 -20.10
C ALA A 352 -16.37 34.62 -20.07
N THR A 353 -16.18 35.43 -21.11
CA THR A 353 -15.01 36.32 -21.29
C THR A 353 -14.85 37.37 -20.17
N SER A 354 -15.93 37.84 -19.52
CA SER A 354 -15.82 38.82 -18.43
C SER A 354 -16.88 38.67 -17.34
N PRO A 355 -16.60 39.05 -16.07
CA PRO A 355 -17.59 39.02 -14.99
C PRO A 355 -18.83 39.88 -15.28
N ALA A 356 -18.66 41.03 -15.94
CA ALA A 356 -19.77 41.92 -16.29
C ALA A 356 -20.78 41.25 -17.24
N ARG A 357 -20.30 40.50 -18.25
CA ARG A 357 -21.18 39.74 -19.16
C ARG A 357 -21.85 38.55 -18.48
N GLN A 358 -21.20 37.93 -17.49
CA GLN A 358 -21.82 36.89 -16.66
C GLN A 358 -22.97 37.50 -15.85
N GLN A 359 -22.77 38.65 -15.21
CA GLN A 359 -23.82 39.37 -14.46
C GLN A 359 -24.96 39.86 -15.35
N GLU A 360 -24.66 40.38 -16.55
CA GLU A 360 -25.65 40.78 -17.56
C GLU A 360 -26.51 39.58 -18.01
N PHE A 361 -25.88 38.44 -18.30
CA PHE A 361 -26.57 37.20 -18.65
C PHE A 361 -27.40 36.62 -17.49
N GLU A 362 -26.91 36.73 -16.26
CA GLU A 362 -27.68 36.35 -15.05
C GLU A 362 -28.92 37.24 -14.88
N GLY A 363 -28.80 38.56 -15.09
CA GLY A 363 -29.93 39.50 -15.09
C GLY A 363 -30.96 39.21 -16.19
N LEU A 364 -30.51 38.88 -17.41
CA LEU A 364 -31.38 38.43 -18.49
C LEU A 364 -32.08 37.11 -18.18
N CYS A 365 -31.37 36.14 -17.58
CA CYS A 365 -32.00 34.89 -17.13
C CYS A 365 -33.14 35.18 -16.15
N VAL A 366 -32.93 36.06 -15.16
CA VAL A 366 -33.97 36.47 -14.20
C VAL A 366 -35.16 37.17 -14.89
N SER A 367 -34.94 38.07 -15.85
CA SER A 367 -36.04 38.78 -16.53
C SER A 367 -36.90 37.88 -17.42
N TYR A 368 -36.31 36.82 -18.00
CA TYR A 368 -37.05 35.75 -18.69
C TYR A 368 -37.60 34.65 -17.76
N ASN A 369 -37.52 34.83 -16.43
CA ASN A 369 -37.94 33.86 -15.41
C ASN A 369 -37.25 32.47 -15.52
N VAL A 370 -36.01 32.45 -16.02
CA VAL A 370 -35.16 31.27 -16.15
C VAL A 370 -34.11 31.27 -15.04
N LYS A 371 -33.94 30.15 -14.32
CA LYS A 371 -32.87 30.03 -13.32
C LYS A 371 -31.50 30.20 -13.99
N PRO A 372 -30.67 31.19 -13.60
CA PRO A 372 -29.34 31.37 -14.17
C PRO A 372 -28.48 30.12 -13.94
N LYS A 373 -27.65 29.79 -14.94
CA LYS A 373 -26.70 28.67 -14.89
C LYS A 373 -25.34 29.14 -15.37
N LYS A 374 -24.31 28.88 -14.56
CA LYS A 374 -22.92 29.08 -14.97
C LYS A 374 -22.55 28.07 -16.05
N MET A 375 -22.65 28.50 -17.31
CA MET A 375 -22.19 27.71 -18.44
C MET A 375 -20.68 27.48 -18.32
N LYS A 376 -20.24 26.24 -18.52
CA LYS A 376 -18.82 25.95 -18.70
C LYS A 376 -18.47 26.22 -20.17
N THR A 377 -17.36 26.90 -20.43
CA THR A 377 -16.75 26.88 -21.76
C THR A 377 -16.44 25.44 -22.16
N ASP A 378 -16.65 25.13 -23.43
CA ASP A 378 -16.39 23.79 -23.93
C ASP A 378 -14.90 23.48 -23.88
N VAL A 379 -14.56 22.32 -23.29
CA VAL A 379 -13.20 21.81 -23.32
C VAL A 379 -13.08 21.00 -24.60
N LYS A 380 -12.46 21.60 -25.64
CA LYS A 380 -12.19 20.90 -26.90
C LYS A 380 -11.70 19.48 -26.60
N LEU A 381 -12.42 18.47 -27.09
CA LEU A 381 -12.19 17.05 -26.80
C LEU A 381 -10.95 16.50 -27.53
N VAL A 382 -9.79 17.08 -27.21
CA VAL A 382 -8.47 16.68 -27.68
C VAL A 382 -7.82 15.89 -26.53
N GLY A 383 -7.82 14.56 -26.64
CA GLY A 383 -7.04 13.69 -25.75
C GLY A 383 -7.62 13.38 -24.37
N ILE A 384 -8.89 13.71 -24.06
CA ILE A 384 -9.52 13.27 -22.80
C ILE A 384 -10.11 11.86 -22.98
N GLN A 385 -9.24 10.84 -23.09
CA GLN A 385 -9.60 9.42 -22.87
C GLN A 385 -9.44 9.00 -21.39
N HIS A 386 -9.10 9.94 -20.51
CA HIS A 386 -8.94 9.76 -19.08
C HIS A 386 -9.99 8.81 -18.46
N PHE A 387 -9.51 7.65 -17.98
CA PHE A 387 -10.19 6.66 -17.13
C PHE A 387 -11.24 5.71 -17.74
N LEU A 388 -11.31 5.53 -19.07
CA LEU A 388 -12.22 4.53 -19.69
C LEU A 388 -11.54 3.39 -20.49
N CYS A 389 -10.24 3.18 -20.32
CA CYS A 389 -9.50 1.97 -20.72
C CYS A 389 -8.55 1.53 -19.60
#